data_AF-A0A5W8X5N7-F1
#
_entry.id   AF-A0A5W8X5N7-F1
#
_cell.length_a   1.000
_cell.length_b   1.000
_cell.length_c   1.000
_cell.angle_alpha   90.00
_cell.angle_beta   90.00
_cell.angle_gamma   90.00
#
_symmetry.space_group_name_H-M   'P 1'
#
loop_
_entity.id
_entity.type
_entity.pdbx_description
1 polymer ?
#
loop_
_entity_poly.entity_id
_entity_poly.type
_entity_poly.pdbx_seq_one_letter_code
_entity_poly.pdbx_strand_id
1 'polypeptide(L)'
;MRFSAVPEQTAAIKALAEGAVTPFYRRATEEGIQLFVAGCVGLLQVTEEIQFIPYPALTAAGIGVLSPENLAFTRWLTQLQDGVLLDEKNSQVLHEIWLQSGIGGRRWETLSDSTRNEISRLYAYKCHDWCGIWDRKDVAVWWTQLCDNPLPARTNPFDLLLVLPSRLDVEINGFNGKLLDGIPSAYNWYLSQYGTKWPVGYELNICSQGSDFIVIDFDTPWSPVSEEVVAELSKRYGCEVEHWFVEQGCNYCGYARYVKGETEVYITDELEWGNADPDDEDSFQDITGPEWIINNVAHFGG
;
A
#
# COMPACT_ATOMS: atom_id res chain seq x y z
N MET A 1 -3.16 -18.89 6.48
CA MET A 1 -3.21 -19.25 5.03
C MET A 1 -2.25 -20.39 4.71
N ARG A 2 -2.69 -21.37 3.91
CA ARG A 2 -1.84 -22.43 3.34
C ARG A 2 -1.76 -22.25 1.82
N PHE A 3 -0.55 -22.22 1.30
CA PHE A 3 -0.25 -22.19 -0.13
C PHE A 3 0.27 -23.56 -0.55
N SER A 4 -0.31 -24.14 -1.59
CA SER A 4 0.18 -25.37 -2.23
C SER A 4 0.70 -25.00 -3.62
N ALA A 5 2.02 -24.95 -3.77
CA ALA A 5 2.70 -24.35 -4.91
C ALA A 5 3.98 -25.14 -5.27
N VAL A 6 4.46 -25.02 -6.51
CA VAL A 6 5.74 -25.62 -6.90
C VAL A 6 6.92 -24.96 -6.15
N PRO A 7 8.07 -25.63 -5.96
CA PRO A 7 9.15 -25.14 -5.09
C PRO A 7 9.64 -23.71 -5.38
N GLU A 8 9.72 -23.32 -6.66
CA GLU A 8 10.08 -21.98 -7.08
C GLU A 8 9.09 -20.92 -6.58
N GLN A 9 7.80 -21.23 -6.66
CA GLN A 9 6.72 -20.33 -6.23
C GLN A 9 6.61 -20.30 -4.70
N THR A 10 6.85 -21.42 -4.02
CA THR A 10 6.96 -21.47 -2.56
C THR A 10 8.06 -20.53 -2.04
N ALA A 11 9.21 -20.48 -2.72
CA ALA A 11 10.27 -19.55 -2.39
C ALA A 11 9.89 -18.07 -2.63
N ALA A 12 9.16 -17.79 -3.72
CA ALA A 12 8.67 -16.44 -4.01
C ALA A 12 7.62 -15.96 -3.01
N ILE A 13 6.68 -16.84 -2.61
CA ILE A 13 5.68 -16.58 -1.57
C ILE A 13 6.38 -16.33 -0.23
N LYS A 14 7.40 -17.12 0.10
CA LYS A 14 8.22 -16.92 1.30
C LYS A 14 8.91 -15.55 1.28
N ALA A 15 9.48 -15.14 0.15
CA ALA A 15 10.10 -13.83 0.02
C ALA A 15 9.09 -12.69 0.25
N LEU A 16 7.86 -12.82 -0.27
CA LEU A 16 6.77 -11.88 0.01
C LEU A 16 6.41 -11.86 1.51
N ALA A 17 6.22 -13.03 2.12
CA ALA A 17 5.89 -13.17 3.54
C ALA A 17 6.96 -12.53 4.43
N GLU A 18 8.25 -12.71 4.12
CA GLU A 18 9.36 -12.13 4.88
C GLU A 18 9.63 -10.64 4.55
N GLY A 19 8.89 -10.04 3.61
CA GLY A 19 9.16 -8.69 3.11
C GLY A 19 10.51 -8.57 2.38
N ALA A 20 11.05 -9.69 1.89
CA ALA A 20 12.29 -9.77 1.13
C ALA A 20 12.09 -9.46 -0.37
N VAL A 21 11.25 -8.46 -0.65
CA VAL A 21 10.96 -7.96 -2.00
C VAL A 21 11.24 -6.46 -2.03
N THR A 22 11.81 -5.98 -3.13
CA THR A 22 12.12 -4.57 -3.36
C THR A 22 10.84 -3.79 -3.70
N PRO A 23 10.40 -2.82 -2.88
CA PRO A 23 9.15 -2.10 -3.11
C PRO A 23 9.36 -0.86 -4.00
N PHE A 24 9.42 -1.07 -5.33
CA PHE A 24 9.57 0.03 -6.29
C PHE A 24 8.47 1.10 -6.15
N TYR A 25 7.26 0.71 -5.75
CA TYR A 25 6.13 1.62 -5.55
C TYR A 25 6.42 2.69 -4.50
N ARG A 26 7.16 2.38 -3.42
CA ARG A 26 7.44 3.35 -2.34
C ARG A 26 8.28 4.51 -2.86
N ARG A 27 9.33 4.18 -3.63
CA ARG A 27 10.18 5.17 -4.28
C ARG A 27 9.36 6.02 -5.26
N ALA A 28 8.57 5.37 -6.12
CA ALA A 28 7.71 6.07 -7.09
C ALA A 28 6.68 7.00 -6.42
N THR A 29 6.12 6.60 -5.29
CA THR A 29 5.23 7.46 -4.47
C THR A 29 5.96 8.70 -3.98
N GLU A 30 7.14 8.54 -3.36
CA GLU A 30 7.95 9.65 -2.86
C GLU A 30 8.39 10.60 -3.98
N GLU A 31 8.83 10.06 -5.12
CA GLU A 31 9.15 10.83 -6.34
C GLU A 31 7.94 11.59 -6.87
N GLY A 32 6.78 10.95 -6.90
CA GLY A 32 5.53 11.57 -7.32
C GLY A 32 5.09 12.69 -6.38
N ILE A 33 5.24 12.53 -5.06
CA ILE A 33 5.00 13.60 -4.09
C ILE A 33 5.94 14.78 -4.36
N GLN A 34 7.23 14.53 -4.62
CA GLN A 34 8.17 15.59 -4.93
C GLN A 34 7.81 16.35 -6.21
N LEU A 35 7.46 15.64 -7.28
CA LEU A 35 7.01 16.22 -8.55
C LEU A 35 5.71 17.02 -8.36
N PHE A 36 4.77 16.50 -7.59
CA PHE A 36 3.53 17.19 -7.25
C PHE A 36 3.81 18.53 -6.56
N VAL A 37 4.64 18.52 -5.52
CA VAL A 37 5.01 19.74 -4.79
C VAL A 37 5.77 20.71 -5.70
N ALA A 38 6.70 20.22 -6.52
CA ALA A 38 7.46 21.03 -7.47
C ALA A 38 6.57 21.75 -8.48
N GLY A 39 5.54 21.07 -8.99
CA GLY A 39 4.53 21.69 -9.86
C GLY A 39 3.71 22.76 -9.14
N CYS A 40 3.24 22.47 -7.92
CA CYS A 40 2.43 23.40 -7.12
C CYS A 40 3.13 24.73 -6.82
N VAL A 41 4.46 24.71 -6.66
CA VAL A 41 5.27 25.92 -6.38
C VAL A 41 5.99 26.46 -7.62
N GLY A 42 5.66 25.94 -8.81
CA GLY A 42 6.16 26.42 -10.09
C GLY A 42 7.65 26.15 -10.37
N LEU A 43 8.27 25.19 -9.68
CA LEU A 43 9.62 24.71 -10.02
C LEU A 43 9.64 23.90 -11.31
N LEU A 44 8.53 23.23 -11.61
CA LEU A 44 8.27 22.51 -12.86
C LEU A 44 6.93 22.99 -13.41
N GLN A 45 6.83 23.07 -14.73
CA GLN A 45 5.67 23.62 -15.42
C GLN A 45 5.28 22.70 -16.58
N VAL A 46 3.99 22.66 -16.92
CA VAL A 46 3.51 21.94 -18.10
C VAL A 46 4.01 22.62 -19.38
N THR A 47 4.19 21.84 -20.45
CA THR A 47 4.62 22.36 -21.77
C THR A 47 3.46 22.50 -22.75
N GLU A 48 2.29 22.02 -22.37
CA GLU A 48 1.05 22.09 -23.14
C GLU A 48 -0.13 22.43 -22.22
N GLU A 49 -1.28 22.72 -22.81
CA GLU A 49 -2.47 23.13 -22.06
C GLU A 49 -3.12 21.92 -21.36
N ILE A 50 -2.63 21.62 -20.15
CA ILE A 50 -3.17 20.58 -19.27
C ILE A 50 -3.69 21.25 -18.00
N GLN A 51 -4.91 20.87 -17.59
CA GLN A 51 -5.47 21.24 -16.30
C GLN A 51 -5.57 20.02 -15.40
N PHE A 52 -5.01 20.10 -14.20
CA PHE A 52 -5.21 19.07 -13.19
C PHE A 52 -6.41 19.42 -12.31
N ILE A 53 -7.60 18.99 -12.75
CA ILE A 53 -8.88 19.32 -12.09
C ILE A 53 -8.89 18.98 -10.59
N PRO A 54 -8.36 17.83 -10.12
CA PRO A 54 -8.37 17.50 -8.68
C PRO A 54 -7.61 18.50 -7.80
N TYR A 55 -6.62 19.20 -8.36
CA TYR A 55 -5.84 20.21 -7.62
C TYR A 55 -5.28 21.27 -8.58
N PRO A 56 -6.06 22.31 -8.92
CA PRO A 56 -5.69 23.28 -9.97
C PRO A 56 -4.38 24.02 -9.72
N ALA A 57 -3.96 24.15 -8.45
CA ALA A 57 -2.69 24.77 -8.09
C ALA A 57 -1.46 24.03 -8.67
N LEU A 58 -1.58 22.72 -9.00
CA LEU A 58 -0.50 21.95 -9.62
C LEU A 58 -0.07 22.50 -10.98
N THR A 59 -0.99 23.13 -11.72
CA THR A 59 -0.74 23.71 -13.05
C THR A 59 -0.91 25.23 -13.07
N ALA A 60 -1.02 25.88 -11.90
CA ALA A 60 -1.31 27.33 -11.81
C ALA A 60 -0.16 28.23 -12.28
N ALA A 61 1.07 27.70 -12.35
CA ALA A 61 2.22 28.40 -12.91
C ALA A 61 2.14 28.58 -14.45
N GLY A 62 1.18 27.92 -15.12
CA GLY A 62 0.96 28.01 -16.55
C GLY A 62 1.96 27.20 -17.39
N ILE A 63 2.01 27.53 -18.68
CA ILE A 63 2.88 26.86 -19.67
C ILE A 63 4.31 27.38 -19.50
N GLY A 64 5.22 26.46 -19.17
CA GLY A 64 6.65 26.74 -19.03
C GLY A 64 7.39 26.71 -20.36
N VAL A 65 8.71 26.94 -20.29
CA VAL A 65 9.60 26.78 -21.45
C VAL A 65 9.69 25.30 -21.85
N LEU A 66 9.88 25.06 -23.15
CA LEU A 66 10.11 23.71 -23.68
C LEU A 66 11.52 23.23 -23.31
N SER A 67 11.64 22.58 -22.16
CA SER A 67 12.87 21.96 -21.67
C SER A 67 12.66 20.48 -21.36
N PRO A 68 13.73 19.67 -21.29
CA PRO A 68 13.63 18.27 -20.89
C PRO A 68 12.90 18.08 -19.54
N GLU A 69 13.14 18.97 -18.60
CA GLU A 69 12.57 18.92 -17.24
C GLU A 69 11.05 19.13 -17.26
N ASN A 70 10.58 20.16 -17.97
CA ASN A 70 9.16 20.46 -18.10
C ASN A 70 8.42 19.43 -18.98
N LEU A 71 9.09 18.86 -19.99
CA LEU A 71 8.56 17.74 -20.77
C LEU A 71 8.37 16.49 -19.90
N ALA A 72 9.33 16.18 -19.03
CA ALA A 72 9.22 15.09 -18.08
C ALA A 72 8.07 15.32 -17.10
N PHE A 73 7.95 16.53 -16.53
CA PHE A 73 6.83 16.89 -15.67
C PHE A 73 5.47 16.77 -16.37
N THR A 74 5.37 17.22 -17.63
CA THR A 74 4.15 17.08 -18.45
C THR A 74 3.77 15.60 -18.61
N ARG A 75 4.75 14.74 -18.94
CA ARG A 75 4.53 13.29 -19.05
C ARG A 75 4.11 12.64 -17.73
N TRP A 76 4.74 13.04 -16.62
CA TRP A 76 4.35 12.57 -15.28
C TRP A 76 2.91 12.96 -14.95
N LEU A 77 2.52 14.20 -15.27
CA LEU A 77 1.17 14.69 -15.02
C LEU A 77 0.12 13.90 -15.81
N THR A 78 0.40 13.53 -17.06
CA THR A 78 -0.49 12.63 -17.83
C THR A 78 -0.67 11.29 -17.13
N GLN A 79 0.41 10.67 -16.64
CA GLN A 79 0.33 9.40 -15.89
C GLN A 79 -0.50 9.54 -14.60
N LEU A 80 -0.35 10.67 -13.90
CA LEU A 80 -1.13 10.98 -12.71
C LEU A 80 -2.62 11.11 -13.04
N GLN A 81 -2.97 11.81 -14.12
CA GLN A 81 -4.36 11.99 -14.58
C GLN A 81 -5.02 10.69 -15.02
N ASP A 82 -4.25 9.79 -15.63
CA ASP A 82 -4.72 8.48 -16.06
C ASP A 82 -4.87 7.48 -14.89
N GLY A 83 -4.53 7.89 -13.66
CA GLY A 83 -4.63 7.03 -12.48
C GLY A 83 -3.66 5.86 -12.52
N VAL A 84 -2.42 6.09 -12.96
CA VAL A 84 -1.39 5.06 -13.13
C VAL A 84 -1.25 4.17 -11.88
N LEU A 85 -1.26 2.85 -12.11
CA LEU A 85 -1.02 1.85 -11.07
C LEU A 85 0.47 1.75 -10.76
N LEU A 86 0.80 1.62 -9.49
CA LEU A 86 2.17 1.51 -8.97
C LEU A 86 2.68 0.06 -8.97
N ASP A 87 2.49 -0.65 -10.09
CA ASP A 87 3.17 -1.92 -10.32
C ASP A 87 4.67 -1.70 -10.57
N GLU A 88 5.45 -2.78 -10.63
CA GLU A 88 6.89 -2.71 -10.82
C GLU A 88 7.28 -1.95 -12.11
N LYS A 89 6.60 -2.23 -13.22
CA LYS A 89 6.91 -1.66 -14.53
C LYS A 89 6.63 -0.15 -14.53
N ASN A 90 5.45 0.25 -14.10
CA ASN A 90 5.06 1.65 -14.07
C ASN A 90 5.89 2.44 -13.04
N SER A 91 6.23 1.84 -11.89
CA SER A 91 7.12 2.46 -10.90
C SER A 91 8.51 2.75 -11.48
N GLN A 92 9.05 1.87 -12.31
CA GLN A 92 10.32 2.12 -13.02
C GLN A 92 10.18 3.24 -14.06
N VAL A 93 9.09 3.27 -14.82
CA VAL A 93 8.81 4.37 -15.77
C VAL A 93 8.68 5.72 -15.05
N LEU A 94 7.98 5.76 -13.92
CA LEU A 94 7.83 6.97 -13.10
C LEU A 94 9.19 7.46 -12.57
N HIS A 95 10.06 6.54 -12.16
CA HIS A 95 11.42 6.86 -11.75
C HIS A 95 12.25 7.46 -12.88
N GLU A 96 12.17 6.92 -14.10
CA GLU A 96 12.84 7.51 -15.26
C GLU A 96 12.34 8.92 -15.56
N ILE A 97 11.03 9.18 -15.41
CA ILE A 97 10.46 10.51 -15.56
C ILE A 97 10.97 11.45 -14.46
N TRP A 98 11.04 10.99 -13.22
CA TRP A 98 11.60 11.76 -12.11
C TRP A 98 13.07 12.15 -12.37
N LEU A 99 13.91 11.21 -12.84
CA LEU A 99 15.29 11.49 -13.24
C LEU A 99 15.37 12.55 -14.35
N GLN A 100 14.52 12.45 -15.37
CA GLN A 100 14.46 13.40 -16.49
C GLN A 100 13.97 14.79 -16.06
N SER A 101 13.17 14.89 -15.00
CA SER A 101 12.73 16.18 -14.44
C SER A 101 13.86 16.97 -13.76
N GLY A 102 14.93 16.30 -13.35
CA GLY A 102 16.05 16.90 -12.62
C GLY A 102 15.68 17.41 -11.21
N ILE A 103 14.47 17.15 -10.71
CA ILE A 103 13.99 17.70 -9.43
C ILE A 103 14.81 17.21 -8.23
N GLY A 104 15.38 16.00 -8.30
CA GLY A 104 16.31 15.48 -7.29
C GLY A 104 17.58 16.32 -7.10
N GLY A 105 17.92 17.19 -8.05
CA GLY A 105 19.02 18.15 -7.91
C GLY A 105 18.66 19.42 -7.12
N ARG A 106 17.37 19.70 -6.88
CA ARG A 106 16.88 20.94 -6.26
C ARG A 106 16.89 20.83 -4.73
N ARG A 107 18.07 20.85 -4.12
CA ARG A 107 18.24 20.76 -2.66
C ARG A 107 17.60 21.94 -1.92
N TRP A 108 17.13 21.71 -0.70
CA TRP A 108 16.36 22.68 0.09
C TRP A 108 17.06 24.05 0.20
N GLU A 109 18.37 24.03 0.45
CA GLU A 109 19.22 25.20 0.65
C GLU A 109 19.37 26.05 -0.63
N THR A 110 19.14 25.45 -1.80
CA THR A 110 19.22 26.12 -3.10
C THR A 110 17.91 26.81 -3.49
N LEU A 111 16.81 26.54 -2.77
CA LEU A 111 15.50 27.10 -3.06
C LEU A 111 15.37 28.53 -2.52
N SER A 112 14.61 29.35 -3.25
CA SER A 112 14.27 30.70 -2.79
C SER A 112 13.44 30.66 -1.50
N ASP A 113 13.48 31.73 -0.70
CA ASP A 113 12.66 31.81 0.52
C ASP A 113 11.16 31.71 0.22
N SER A 114 10.70 32.27 -0.90
CA SER A 114 9.29 32.19 -1.32
C SER A 114 8.89 30.75 -1.59
N THR A 115 9.70 30.01 -2.35
CA THR A 115 9.48 28.60 -2.66
C THR A 115 9.48 27.75 -1.39
N ARG A 116 10.46 27.95 -0.49
CA ARG A 116 10.52 27.22 0.79
C ARG A 116 9.28 27.47 1.65
N ASN A 117 8.76 28.70 1.66
CA ASN A 117 7.54 29.03 2.41
C ASN A 117 6.31 28.31 1.86
N GLU A 118 6.16 28.22 0.54
CA GLU A 118 5.03 27.51 -0.09
C GLU A 118 5.12 25.99 0.12
N ILE A 119 6.30 25.40 -0.08
CA ILE A 119 6.53 23.98 0.23
C ILE A 119 6.21 23.70 1.70
N SER A 120 6.64 24.57 2.62
CA SER A 120 6.36 24.42 4.06
C SER A 120 4.88 24.44 4.39
N ARG A 121 4.09 25.28 3.71
CA ARG A 121 2.63 25.33 3.90
C ARG A 121 1.95 24.04 3.44
N LEU A 122 2.30 23.56 2.25
CA LEU A 122 1.74 22.32 1.70
C LEU A 122 2.17 21.11 2.54
N TYR A 123 3.45 21.05 2.92
CA TYR A 123 3.97 20.03 3.81
C TYR A 123 3.27 20.05 5.18
N ALA A 124 3.06 21.21 5.79
CA ALA A 124 2.36 21.28 7.07
C ALA A 124 0.93 20.72 7.00
N TYR A 125 0.27 20.84 5.84
CA TYR A 125 -1.05 20.26 5.61
C TYR A 125 -1.02 18.73 5.45
N LYS A 126 0.06 18.16 4.91
CA LYS A 126 0.15 16.75 4.48
C LYS A 126 1.22 15.90 5.18
N CYS A 127 2.00 16.45 6.09
CA CYS A 127 3.16 15.78 6.66
C CYS A 127 2.83 14.45 7.35
N HIS A 128 1.66 14.32 7.97
CA HIS A 128 1.23 13.05 8.58
C HIS A 128 0.97 11.95 7.55
N ASP A 129 0.51 12.31 6.35
CA ASP A 129 0.28 11.35 5.28
C ASP A 129 1.59 11.06 4.51
N TRP A 130 2.41 12.08 4.25
CA TRP A 130 3.62 11.94 3.43
C TRP A 130 4.85 11.45 4.19
N CYS A 131 4.87 11.56 5.51
CA CYS A 131 5.94 10.99 6.34
C CYS A 131 5.49 9.78 7.16
N GLY A 132 4.19 9.51 7.22
CA GLY A 132 3.61 8.59 8.19
C GLY A 132 3.38 9.26 9.55
N ILE A 133 2.39 8.73 10.27
CA ILE A 133 1.82 9.37 11.46
C ILE A 133 2.83 9.59 12.61
N TRP A 134 3.89 8.77 12.66
CA TRP A 134 4.91 8.76 13.73
C TRP A 134 6.29 9.25 13.29
N ASP A 135 6.52 9.52 12.00
CA ASP A 135 7.85 9.85 11.45
C ASP A 135 7.86 11.27 10.86
N ARG A 136 7.14 12.20 11.51
CA ARG A 136 7.13 13.60 11.08
C ARG A 136 8.56 14.16 11.13
N LYS A 137 9.04 14.62 9.98
CA LYS A 137 10.35 15.24 9.83
C LYS A 137 10.26 16.77 9.81
N ASP A 138 11.40 17.40 10.03
CA ASP A 138 11.57 18.79 9.60
C ASP A 138 11.42 18.88 8.07
N VAL A 139 10.81 19.97 7.57
CA VAL A 139 10.50 20.10 6.14
C VAL A 139 11.76 20.11 5.27
N ALA A 140 12.86 20.69 5.75
CA ALA A 140 14.13 20.71 5.02
C ALA A 140 14.70 19.30 4.89
N VAL A 141 14.65 18.53 5.98
CA VAL A 141 15.09 17.14 6.03
C VAL A 141 14.23 16.27 5.11
N TRP A 142 12.91 16.42 5.18
CA TRP A 142 11.96 15.70 4.31
C TRP A 142 12.22 15.98 2.83
N TRP A 143 12.32 17.25 2.43
CA TRP A 143 12.57 17.62 1.04
C TRP A 143 13.92 17.09 0.53
N THR A 144 14.97 17.19 1.37
CA THR A 144 16.29 16.67 1.03
C THR A 144 16.29 15.14 0.90
N GLN A 145 15.53 14.42 1.72
CA GLN A 145 15.36 12.96 1.58
C GLN A 145 14.68 12.58 0.26
N LEU A 146 13.63 13.30 -0.16
CA LEU A 146 12.99 13.08 -1.46
C LEU A 146 13.97 13.27 -2.63
N CYS A 147 14.96 14.13 -2.49
CA CYS A 147 16.00 14.33 -3.50
C CYS A 147 16.97 13.14 -3.63
N ASP A 148 17.20 12.40 -2.53
CA ASP A 148 18.07 11.21 -2.53
C ASP A 148 17.31 9.93 -2.86
N ASN A 149 16.09 9.83 -2.33
CA ASN A 149 15.11 8.75 -2.46
C ASN A 149 15.70 7.38 -2.82
N PRO A 150 16.48 6.77 -1.90
CA PRO A 150 17.12 5.50 -2.16
C PRO A 150 16.07 4.40 -2.30
N LEU A 151 16.25 3.52 -3.29
CA LEU A 151 15.40 2.35 -3.46
C LEU A 151 15.55 1.41 -2.24
N PRO A 152 14.49 1.14 -1.48
CA PRO A 152 14.57 0.22 -0.34
C PRO A 152 14.84 -1.21 -0.80
N ALA A 153 15.69 -1.95 -0.08
CA ALA A 153 15.97 -3.36 -0.42
C ALA A 153 14.82 -4.31 0.00
N ARG A 154 14.03 -3.91 0.99
CA ARG A 154 12.99 -4.72 1.63
C ARG A 154 11.74 -3.89 1.90
N THR A 155 10.63 -4.58 2.15
CA THR A 155 9.35 -4.00 2.53
C THR A 155 8.80 -4.64 3.82
N ASN A 156 7.60 -4.27 4.23
CA ASN A 156 6.89 -4.90 5.35
C ASN A 156 6.59 -6.37 5.03
N PRO A 157 6.52 -7.25 6.06
CA PRO A 157 6.04 -8.62 5.88
C PRO A 157 4.69 -8.65 5.16
N PHE A 158 4.61 -9.48 4.12
CA PHE A 158 3.38 -9.72 3.35
C PHE A 158 2.70 -8.42 2.87
N ASP A 159 3.49 -7.52 2.29
CA ASP A 159 3.02 -6.26 1.72
C ASP A 159 2.14 -6.50 0.49
N LEU A 160 0.83 -6.32 0.66
CA LEU A 160 -0.17 -6.63 -0.37
C LEU A 160 -0.27 -5.53 -1.44
N LEU A 161 0.36 -4.36 -1.25
CA LEU A 161 0.52 -3.36 -2.31
C LEU A 161 1.42 -3.87 -3.45
N LEU A 162 2.24 -4.89 -3.17
CA LEU A 162 2.98 -5.60 -4.22
C LEU A 162 2.08 -6.58 -4.98
N VAL A 163 0.99 -7.04 -4.37
CA VAL A 163 0.02 -7.98 -4.96
C VAL A 163 -0.96 -7.23 -5.84
N LEU A 164 -1.80 -6.39 -5.25
CA LEU A 164 -2.62 -5.46 -6.01
C LEU A 164 -1.96 -4.08 -5.92
N PRO A 165 -1.51 -3.49 -7.04
CA PRO A 165 -0.88 -2.17 -7.00
C PRO A 165 -1.90 -1.09 -6.68
N SER A 166 -1.53 -0.16 -5.80
CA SER A 166 -2.29 1.09 -5.60
C SER A 166 -2.08 2.07 -6.76
N ARG A 167 -2.78 3.21 -6.75
CA ARG A 167 -2.61 4.27 -7.75
C ARG A 167 -1.77 5.42 -7.21
N LEU A 168 -0.98 6.05 -8.08
CA LEU A 168 -0.13 7.18 -7.69
C LEU A 168 -0.91 8.36 -7.10
N ASP A 169 -2.05 8.71 -7.69
CA ASP A 169 -2.88 9.82 -7.23
C ASP A 169 -3.48 9.57 -5.84
N VAL A 170 -3.86 8.33 -5.55
CA VAL A 170 -4.31 7.89 -4.22
C VAL A 170 -3.20 8.04 -3.18
N GLU A 171 -1.98 7.60 -3.51
CA GLU A 171 -0.83 7.70 -2.60
C GLU A 171 -0.41 9.15 -2.34
N ILE A 172 -0.46 10.03 -3.35
CA ILE A 172 -0.21 11.47 -3.18
C ILE A 172 -1.31 12.12 -2.32
N ASN A 173 -2.57 11.75 -2.54
CA ASN A 173 -3.69 12.20 -1.72
C ASN A 173 -3.54 11.74 -0.26
N GLY A 174 -2.91 10.57 -0.06
CA GLY A 174 -2.50 10.04 1.22
C GLY A 174 -3.62 9.35 2.00
N PHE A 175 -3.26 8.79 3.15
CA PHE A 175 -4.15 7.99 3.99
C PHE A 175 -5.46 8.71 4.36
N ASN A 176 -5.36 9.96 4.79
CA ASN A 176 -6.52 10.77 5.16
C ASN A 176 -7.19 11.48 3.97
N GLY A 177 -6.54 11.51 2.80
CA GLY A 177 -7.03 12.18 1.60
C GLY A 177 -7.10 13.72 1.74
N LYS A 178 -8.19 14.27 1.17
CA LYS A 178 -8.60 15.70 1.23
C LYS A 178 -7.69 16.70 0.50
N LEU A 179 -6.62 16.23 -0.13
CA LEU A 179 -5.76 17.07 -0.96
C LEU A 179 -6.32 17.18 -2.38
N LEU A 180 -6.69 16.04 -2.97
CA LEU A 180 -7.10 15.92 -4.37
C LEU A 180 -8.62 15.69 -4.44
N ASP A 181 -9.34 16.63 -5.04
CA ASP A 181 -10.79 16.53 -5.18
C ASP A 181 -11.19 15.40 -6.13
N GLY A 182 -12.23 14.64 -5.77
CA GLY A 182 -12.69 13.47 -6.51
C GLY A 182 -11.77 12.23 -6.46
N ILE A 183 -10.58 12.32 -5.87
CA ILE A 183 -9.67 11.17 -5.68
C ILE A 183 -9.92 10.56 -4.30
N PRO A 184 -10.08 9.22 -4.17
CA PRO A 184 -10.28 8.60 -2.87
C PRO A 184 -9.04 8.78 -1.97
N SER A 185 -9.25 8.76 -0.66
CA SER A 185 -8.14 8.63 0.29
C SER A 185 -7.56 7.22 0.21
N ALA A 186 -6.29 7.03 0.58
CA ALA A 186 -5.71 5.69 0.61
C ALA A 186 -6.43 4.79 1.62
N TYR A 187 -6.98 5.33 2.73
CA TYR A 187 -7.86 4.55 3.62
C TYR A 187 -9.08 3.95 2.89
N ASN A 188 -9.84 4.78 2.15
CA ASN A 188 -11.03 4.31 1.45
C ASN A 188 -10.68 3.38 0.28
N TRP A 189 -9.60 3.70 -0.44
CA TRP A 189 -9.07 2.84 -1.49
C TRP A 189 -8.66 1.48 -0.92
N TYR A 190 -7.94 1.45 0.20
CA TYR A 190 -7.44 0.22 0.79
C TYR A 190 -8.57 -0.67 1.32
N LEU A 191 -9.56 -0.08 2.01
CA LEU A 191 -10.74 -0.85 2.40
C LEU A 191 -11.47 -1.45 1.21
N SER A 192 -11.62 -0.69 0.12
CA SER A 192 -12.29 -1.18 -1.09
C SER A 192 -11.52 -2.27 -1.83
N GLN A 193 -10.19 -2.21 -1.85
CA GLN A 193 -9.37 -3.10 -2.67
C GLN A 193 -8.83 -4.31 -1.90
N TYR A 194 -8.50 -4.14 -0.62
CA TYR A 194 -7.83 -5.15 0.19
C TYR A 194 -8.68 -5.62 1.38
N GLY A 195 -9.84 -5.00 1.64
CA GLY A 195 -10.68 -5.31 2.81
C GLY A 195 -10.15 -4.78 4.15
N THR A 196 -8.91 -4.27 4.19
CA THR A 196 -8.27 -3.76 5.39
C THR A 196 -7.64 -2.39 5.19
N LYS A 197 -7.53 -1.61 6.27
CA LYS A 197 -6.96 -0.26 6.22
C LYS A 197 -5.44 -0.22 6.04
N TRP A 198 -4.72 -1.28 6.41
CA TRP A 198 -3.26 -1.37 6.28
C TRP A 198 -2.94 -2.72 5.64
N PRO A 199 -2.69 -2.76 4.32
CA PRO A 199 -2.60 -3.99 3.55
C PRO A 199 -1.22 -4.66 3.69
N VAL A 200 -0.84 -4.99 4.93
CA VAL A 200 0.41 -5.68 5.30
C VAL A 200 0.11 -6.74 6.36
N GLY A 201 0.95 -7.77 6.49
CA GLY A 201 0.83 -8.78 7.53
C GLY A 201 1.48 -8.32 8.85
N TYR A 202 0.70 -8.27 9.92
CA TYR A 202 1.21 -8.05 11.28
C TYR A 202 1.50 -9.38 11.97
N GLU A 203 2.49 -9.38 12.87
CA GLU A 203 2.91 -10.57 13.64
C GLU A 203 3.14 -11.83 12.79
N LEU A 204 3.55 -11.64 11.53
CA LEU A 204 3.60 -12.73 10.57
C LEU A 204 4.55 -13.84 11.01
N ASN A 205 4.03 -15.07 10.95
CA ASN A 205 4.76 -16.28 11.24
C ASN A 205 4.66 -17.29 10.08
N ILE A 206 5.77 -17.96 9.77
CA ILE A 206 5.78 -19.12 8.86
C ILE A 206 5.63 -20.38 9.73
N CYS A 207 4.39 -20.83 9.91
CA CYS A 207 4.05 -21.93 10.81
C CYS A 207 4.64 -23.27 10.36
N SER A 208 4.63 -23.53 9.06
CA SER A 208 5.23 -24.73 8.48
C SER A 208 5.58 -24.52 7.01
N GLN A 209 6.57 -25.26 6.50
CA GLN A 209 6.98 -25.20 5.10
C GLN A 209 7.46 -26.58 4.64
N GLY A 210 7.14 -26.93 3.39
CA GLY A 210 7.66 -28.07 2.67
C GLY A 210 8.22 -27.63 1.31
N SER A 211 8.58 -28.60 0.46
CA SER A 211 9.02 -28.29 -0.90
C SER A 211 7.90 -27.72 -1.77
N ASP A 212 6.66 -28.13 -1.51
CA ASP A 212 5.47 -27.90 -2.33
C ASP A 212 4.36 -27.13 -1.58
N PHE A 213 4.66 -26.64 -0.37
CA PHE A 213 3.72 -25.84 0.39
C PHE A 213 4.40 -24.88 1.37
N ILE A 214 3.68 -23.83 1.74
CA ILE A 214 4.01 -22.95 2.85
C ILE A 214 2.73 -22.55 3.59
N VAL A 215 2.77 -22.58 4.92
CA VAL A 215 1.70 -22.10 5.79
C VAL A 215 2.19 -20.86 6.51
N ILE A 216 1.47 -19.76 6.33
CA ILE A 216 1.72 -18.51 7.01
C ILE A 216 0.49 -18.11 7.84
N ASP A 217 0.75 -17.44 8.94
CA ASP A 217 -0.23 -16.87 9.85
C ASP A 217 0.16 -15.42 10.10
N PHE A 218 -0.83 -14.52 10.12
CA PHE A 218 -0.62 -13.09 10.27
C PHE A 218 -1.93 -12.39 10.61
N ASP A 219 -1.81 -11.23 11.23
CA ASP A 219 -2.92 -10.35 11.54
C ASP A 219 -3.14 -9.27 10.50
N THR A 220 -4.40 -8.89 10.33
CA THR A 220 -4.81 -7.67 9.62
C THR A 220 -5.76 -6.85 10.49
N PRO A 221 -5.73 -5.52 10.40
CA PRO A 221 -6.66 -4.71 11.18
C PRO A 221 -8.13 -4.94 10.76
N TRP A 222 -8.95 -5.34 11.75
CA TRP A 222 -10.42 -5.36 11.75
C TRP A 222 -11.16 -6.29 10.78
N SER A 223 -10.48 -6.85 9.79
CA SER A 223 -11.13 -7.70 8.79
C SER A 223 -10.07 -8.57 8.09
N PRO A 224 -10.42 -9.77 7.60
CA PRO A 224 -9.57 -10.49 6.67
C PRO A 224 -9.27 -9.67 5.41
N VAL A 225 -8.22 -10.07 4.71
CA VAL A 225 -7.96 -9.55 3.36
C VAL A 225 -9.10 -9.93 2.40
N SER A 226 -9.36 -9.07 1.42
CA SER A 226 -10.42 -9.27 0.42
C SER A 226 -10.17 -10.51 -0.46
N GLU A 227 -11.25 -11.04 -1.04
CA GLU A 227 -11.19 -12.18 -1.96
C GLU A 227 -10.29 -11.90 -3.17
N GLU A 228 -10.33 -10.67 -3.69
CA GLU A 228 -9.53 -10.24 -4.85
C GLU A 228 -8.02 -10.36 -4.61
N VAL A 229 -7.56 -10.05 -3.39
CA VAL A 229 -6.15 -10.18 -3.02
C VAL A 229 -5.73 -11.64 -3.04
N VAL A 230 -6.52 -12.52 -2.42
CA VAL A 230 -6.16 -13.95 -2.29
C VAL A 230 -6.28 -14.66 -3.63
N ALA A 231 -7.27 -14.29 -4.44
CA ALA A 231 -7.38 -14.72 -5.82
C ALA A 231 -6.14 -14.28 -6.64
N GLU A 232 -5.72 -13.02 -6.57
CA GLU A 232 -4.53 -12.56 -7.29
C GLU A 232 -3.24 -13.26 -6.80
N LEU A 233 -3.09 -13.53 -5.50
CA LEU A 233 -1.99 -14.35 -4.98
C LEU A 233 -1.99 -15.76 -5.62
N SER A 234 -3.15 -16.42 -5.60
CA SER A 234 -3.35 -17.75 -6.19
C SER A 234 -3.00 -17.76 -7.69
N LYS A 235 -3.46 -16.76 -8.43
CA LYS A 235 -3.18 -16.58 -9.86
C LYS A 235 -1.70 -16.33 -10.14
N ARG A 236 -1.11 -15.37 -9.44
CA ARG A 236 0.28 -14.92 -9.63
C ARG A 236 1.28 -16.03 -9.43
N TYR A 237 1.10 -16.79 -8.36
CA TYR A 237 1.98 -17.89 -8.02
C TYR A 237 1.53 -19.22 -8.63
N GLY A 238 0.46 -19.21 -9.44
CA GLY A 238 -0.09 -20.40 -10.10
C GLY A 238 -0.42 -21.53 -9.13
N CYS A 239 -0.91 -21.18 -7.94
CA CYS A 239 -1.01 -22.07 -6.79
C CYS A 239 -2.45 -22.18 -6.26
N GLU A 240 -2.66 -23.13 -5.36
CA GLU A 240 -3.86 -23.20 -4.54
C GLU A 240 -3.62 -22.49 -3.21
N VAL A 241 -4.59 -21.69 -2.78
CA VAL A 241 -4.56 -21.00 -1.48
C VAL A 241 -5.78 -21.40 -0.67
N GLU A 242 -5.54 -21.95 0.50
CA GLU A 242 -6.55 -22.17 1.53
C GLU A 242 -6.41 -21.10 2.61
N HIS A 243 -7.50 -20.38 2.86
CA HIS A 243 -7.52 -19.19 3.70
C HIS A 243 -8.57 -19.36 4.79
N TRP A 244 -8.12 -19.69 6.00
CA TRP A 244 -8.91 -19.58 7.22
C TRP A 244 -8.68 -18.19 7.82
N PHE A 245 -9.75 -17.57 8.30
CA PHE A 245 -9.71 -16.26 8.95
C PHE A 245 -10.74 -16.19 10.08
N VAL A 246 -10.43 -15.36 11.07
CA VAL A 246 -11.23 -15.22 12.28
C VAL A 246 -11.03 -13.84 12.91
N GLU A 247 -12.09 -13.30 13.49
CA GLU A 247 -12.08 -12.08 14.28
C GLU A 247 -13.06 -12.27 15.47
N GLN A 248 -12.51 -12.53 16.65
CA GLN A 248 -13.27 -12.83 17.86
C GLN A 248 -14.14 -11.67 18.32
N GLY A 249 -13.64 -10.43 18.25
CA GLY A 249 -14.34 -9.23 18.69
C GLY A 249 -15.64 -8.95 17.94
N CYS A 250 -15.76 -9.46 16.71
CA CYS A 250 -16.88 -9.34 15.79
C CYS A 250 -17.67 -10.64 15.67
N ASN A 251 -17.29 -11.69 16.42
CA ASN A 251 -17.90 -13.02 16.35
C ASN A 251 -17.95 -13.56 14.90
N TYR A 252 -16.86 -13.41 14.15
CA TYR A 252 -16.82 -13.70 12.71
C TYR A 252 -15.68 -14.65 12.36
N CYS A 253 -15.97 -15.65 11.54
CA CYS A 253 -14.95 -16.56 11.00
C CYS A 253 -15.29 -17.02 9.59
N GLY A 254 -14.30 -17.58 8.89
CA GLY A 254 -14.52 -18.11 7.56
C GLY A 254 -13.36 -18.91 6.99
N TYR A 255 -13.68 -19.61 5.91
CA TYR A 255 -12.76 -20.39 5.11
C TYR A 255 -13.02 -20.10 3.64
N ALA A 256 -11.95 -19.94 2.87
CA ALA A 256 -12.03 -19.83 1.44
C ALA A 256 -10.89 -20.58 0.74
N ARG A 257 -11.17 -21.09 -0.45
CA ARG A 257 -10.24 -21.83 -1.29
C ARG A 257 -10.17 -21.19 -2.67
N TYR A 258 -8.95 -20.85 -3.09
CA TYR A 258 -8.67 -20.14 -4.33
C TYR A 258 -7.72 -20.96 -5.19
N VAL A 259 -8.05 -21.12 -6.48
CA VAL A 259 -7.23 -21.87 -7.43
C VAL A 259 -7.05 -21.04 -8.71
N LYS A 260 -5.79 -20.69 -9.00
CA LYS A 260 -5.38 -19.93 -10.18
C LYS A 260 -6.17 -18.63 -10.42
N GLY A 261 -6.62 -17.99 -9.35
CA GLY A 261 -7.38 -16.73 -9.43
C GLY A 261 -8.89 -16.86 -9.40
N GLU A 262 -9.42 -18.08 -9.23
CA GLU A 262 -10.85 -18.31 -9.06
C GLU A 262 -11.15 -18.75 -7.63
N THR A 263 -12.23 -18.23 -7.04
CA THR A 263 -12.76 -18.69 -5.75
C THR A 263 -13.56 -19.97 -5.98
N GLU A 264 -13.09 -21.11 -5.46
CA GLU A 264 -13.81 -22.38 -5.53
C GLU A 264 -14.78 -22.57 -4.36
N VAL A 265 -14.38 -22.11 -3.18
CA VAL A 265 -15.16 -22.20 -1.94
C VAL A 265 -15.03 -20.89 -1.18
N TYR A 266 -16.15 -20.39 -0.66
CA TYR A 266 -16.17 -19.29 0.28
C TYR A 266 -17.30 -19.54 1.29
N ILE A 267 -16.93 -19.72 2.55
CA ILE A 267 -17.86 -19.94 3.65
C ILE A 267 -17.51 -19.01 4.81
N THR A 268 -18.54 -18.52 5.47
CA THR A 268 -18.44 -17.65 6.65
C THR A 268 -19.45 -18.11 7.68
N ASP A 269 -19.12 -17.96 8.95
CA ASP A 269 -20.01 -18.29 10.05
C ASP A 269 -19.67 -17.45 11.30
N GLU A 270 -20.48 -17.59 12.33
CA GLU A 270 -20.20 -17.07 13.67
C GLU A 270 -19.33 -18.05 14.47
N LEU A 271 -18.63 -17.55 15.50
CA LEU A 271 -17.88 -18.43 16.41
C LEU A 271 -18.86 -19.16 17.34
N GLU A 272 -18.52 -20.41 17.67
CA GLU A 272 -19.28 -21.21 18.64
C GLU A 272 -18.60 -21.11 20.01
N TRP A 273 -19.36 -20.71 21.02
CA TRP A 273 -18.85 -20.42 22.35
C TRP A 273 -19.26 -21.49 23.37
N GLY A 274 -18.30 -21.89 24.21
CA GLY A 274 -18.55 -22.71 25.37
C GLY A 274 -19.33 -21.96 26.45
N ASN A 275 -19.83 -22.71 27.44
CA ASN A 275 -20.43 -22.10 28.61
C ASN A 275 -19.33 -21.57 29.54
N ALA A 276 -19.48 -20.35 30.03
CA ALA A 276 -18.71 -19.87 31.17
C ALA A 276 -19.04 -20.73 32.41
N ASP A 277 -18.06 -20.88 33.31
CA ASP A 277 -18.28 -21.59 34.57
C ASP A 277 -19.21 -20.73 35.44
N PRO A 278 -20.43 -21.19 35.76
CA PRO A 278 -21.39 -20.39 36.52
C PRO A 278 -20.93 -20.09 37.95
N ASP A 279 -19.94 -20.84 38.47
CA ASP A 279 -19.42 -20.71 39.83
C ASP A 279 -18.11 -19.90 39.90
N ASP A 280 -17.58 -19.41 38.76
CA ASP A 280 -16.38 -18.58 38.68
C ASP A 280 -16.68 -17.26 37.94
N GLU A 281 -16.72 -16.16 38.70
CA GLU A 281 -17.00 -14.80 38.19
C GLU A 281 -15.91 -14.28 37.24
N ASP A 282 -14.71 -14.88 37.25
CA ASP A 282 -13.60 -14.56 36.35
C ASP A 282 -13.52 -15.52 35.14
N SER A 283 -14.48 -16.45 34.98
CA SER A 283 -14.48 -17.37 33.84
C SER A 283 -14.87 -16.69 32.53
N PHE A 284 -14.05 -16.91 31.50
CA PHE A 284 -14.33 -16.45 30.14
C PHE A 284 -14.86 -17.59 29.29
N GLN A 285 -15.73 -17.29 28.32
CA GLN A 285 -16.23 -18.28 27.37
C GLN A 285 -15.12 -18.65 26.40
N ASP A 286 -14.78 -19.94 26.35
CA ASP A 286 -13.84 -20.47 25.36
C ASP A 286 -14.51 -20.62 23.99
N ILE A 287 -13.74 -20.41 22.92
CA ILE A 287 -14.19 -20.70 21.56
C ILE A 287 -14.07 -22.22 21.34
N THR A 288 -15.19 -22.83 21.00
CA THR A 288 -15.34 -24.29 20.83
C THR A 288 -15.55 -24.72 19.39
N GLY A 289 -15.86 -23.77 18.50
CA GLY A 289 -16.10 -24.04 17.08
C GLY A 289 -16.24 -22.78 16.24
N PRO A 290 -16.53 -22.93 14.94
CA PRO A 290 -16.81 -24.20 14.25
C PRO A 290 -15.58 -25.13 14.12
N GLU A 291 -15.78 -26.45 14.08
CA GLU A 291 -14.69 -27.47 14.05
C GLU A 291 -13.64 -27.21 12.95
N TRP A 292 -14.06 -26.68 11.80
CA TRP A 292 -13.19 -26.41 10.65
C TRP A 292 -12.31 -25.15 10.83
N ILE A 293 -12.59 -24.29 11.82
CA ILE A 293 -11.69 -23.23 12.27
C ILE A 293 -10.71 -23.76 13.31
N ILE A 294 -11.18 -24.63 14.22
CA ILE A 294 -10.38 -25.12 15.34
C ILE A 294 -9.12 -25.83 14.82
N ASN A 295 -7.95 -25.42 15.33
CA ASN A 295 -6.60 -25.86 14.93
C ASN A 295 -6.11 -25.42 13.54
N ASN A 296 -6.89 -24.66 12.77
CA ASN A 296 -6.46 -24.11 11.47
C ASN A 296 -6.06 -22.62 11.53
N VAL A 297 -6.29 -21.98 12.68
CA VAL A 297 -5.85 -20.62 13.01
C VAL A 297 -4.94 -20.66 14.24
N ALA A 298 -3.92 -19.79 14.30
CA ALA A 298 -3.00 -19.77 15.45
C ALA A 298 -3.63 -19.14 16.70
N HIS A 299 -4.51 -18.17 16.51
CA HIS A 299 -5.31 -17.51 17.54
C HIS A 299 -6.60 -16.96 16.91
N PHE A 300 -7.54 -16.49 17.73
CA PHE A 300 -8.88 -16.08 17.30
C PHE A 300 -9.03 -14.56 17.06
N GLY A 301 -7.92 -13.81 17.10
CA GLY A 301 -7.87 -12.36 16.92
C GLY A 301 -8.38 -11.59 18.15
N GLY A 302 -7.57 -10.68 18.70
CA GLY A 302 -7.87 -9.90 19.90
C GLY A 302 -6.64 -9.21 20.47
#